data_AF-A0A838GQD8-F1
#
_entry.id   AF-A0A838GQD8-F1
#
_cell.length_a   1.000
_cell.length_b   1.000
_cell.length_c   1.000
_cell.angle_alpha   90.00
_cell.angle_beta   90.00
_cell.angle_gamma   90.00
#
_symmetry.space_group_name_H-M   'P 1'
#
loop_
_entity.id
_entity.type
_entity.pdbx_description
1 polymer ?
#
loop_
_entity_poly.entity_id
_entity_poly.type
_entity_poly.pdbx_seq_one_letter_code
_entity_poly.pdbx_strand_id
1 'polypeptide(L)' 'MIAPAAAVTTVPTTTTPPPTGGPVLLPASVAVNVYNATLRRGLANNTAAELRNRGFEVLSVQNDPLEAV' A
#
# COMPACT_ATOMS: atom_id res chain seq x y z
N MET A 1 33.38 -28.96 28.54
CA MET A 1 33.11 -27.78 27.68
C MET A 1 31.67 -27.87 27.17
N ILE A 2 30.82 -26.88 27.55
CA ILE A 2 29.60 -26.37 26.87
C ILE A 2 28.45 -27.37 26.62
N ALA A 3 27.14 -27.16 26.84
CA ALA A 3 26.20 -26.31 27.60
C ALA A 3 24.79 -26.89 27.23
N PRO A 4 23.74 -26.80 28.06
CA PRO A 4 22.46 -27.48 27.81
C PRO A 4 21.49 -26.70 26.89
N ALA A 5 20.58 -27.46 26.28
CA ALA A 5 19.27 -27.11 25.71
C ALA A 5 18.89 -25.62 25.57
N ALA A 6 18.76 -25.14 24.33
CA ALA A 6 17.97 -23.94 24.02
C ALA A 6 16.57 -24.39 23.59
N ALA A 7 15.60 -24.20 24.49
CA ALA A 7 14.19 -24.44 24.23
C ALA A 7 13.67 -23.55 23.09
N VAL A 8 13.03 -24.17 22.09
CA VAL A 8 12.26 -23.46 21.06
C VAL A 8 11.06 -22.82 21.75
N THR A 9 11.14 -21.52 22.02
CA THR A 9 9.98 -20.73 22.44
C THR A 9 9.11 -20.51 21.20
N THR A 10 8.05 -21.29 21.07
CA THR A 10 6.97 -21.01 20.13
C THR A 10 6.21 -19.79 20.62
N VAL A 11 6.34 -18.67 19.90
CA VAL A 11 5.46 -17.52 20.11
C VAL A 11 4.03 -17.94 19.79
N PRO A 12 3.04 -17.71 20.68
CA PRO A 12 1.65 -17.92 20.32
C PRO A 12 1.28 -16.87 19.27
N THR A 13 1.06 -17.30 18.03
CA THR A 13 0.46 -16.47 16.99
C THR A 13 -0.99 -16.22 17.38
N THR A 14 -1.25 -15.09 18.03
CA THR A 14 -2.60 -14.56 18.21
C THR A 14 -3.19 -14.33 16.82
N THR A 15 -3.95 -15.31 16.34
CA THR A 15 -4.71 -15.21 15.11
C THR A 15 -5.89 -14.30 15.40
N THR A 16 -5.69 -13.00 15.21
CA THR A 16 -6.77 -12.03 15.25
C THR A 16 -7.80 -12.42 14.19
N PRO A 17 -9.07 -12.67 14.55
CA PRO A 17 -10.10 -12.97 13.56
C PRO A 17 -10.19 -11.79 12.58
N PRO A 18 -10.37 -12.05 11.27
CA PRO A 18 -10.52 -10.98 10.30
C PRO A 18 -11.71 -10.09 10.71
N PRO A 19 -11.60 -8.76 10.60
CA PRO A 19 -12.68 -7.86 10.96
C PRO A 19 -13.95 -8.24 10.20
N THR A 20 -15.04 -8.48 10.94
CA THR A 20 -16.32 -8.90 10.37
C THR A 20 -16.98 -7.71 9.68
N GLY A 21 -16.77 -7.61 8.36
CA GLY A 21 -17.76 -7.12 7.40
C GLY A 21 -18.25 -5.68 7.58
N GLY A 22 -17.38 -4.70 7.37
CA GLY A 22 -17.81 -3.47 6.69
C GLY A 22 -17.94 -3.75 5.18
N PRO A 23 -18.69 -2.95 4.41
CA PRO A 23 -18.72 -3.08 2.96
C PRO A 23 -17.28 -3.07 2.43
N VAL A 24 -16.87 -4.17 1.80
CA VAL A 24 -15.58 -4.24 1.13
C VAL A 24 -15.65 -3.25 -0.02
N LEU A 25 -14.93 -2.14 0.09
CA LEU A 25 -14.75 -1.22 -1.02
C LEU A 25 -13.97 -1.98 -2.10
N LEU A 26 -14.64 -2.24 -3.22
CA LEU A 26 -13.94 -2.75 -4.38
C LEU A 26 -12.92 -1.68 -4.81
N PRO A 27 -11.72 -2.08 -5.26
CA PRO A 27 -10.73 -1.13 -5.78
C PRO A 27 -11.33 -0.19 -6.84
N ALA A 28 -12.25 -0.70 -7.66
CA ALA A 28 -12.97 0.05 -8.69
C ALA A 28 -13.90 1.14 -8.14
N SER A 29 -14.32 1.06 -6.87
CA SER A 29 -15.10 2.12 -6.22
C SER A 29 -14.23 3.21 -5.61
N VAL A 30 -12.89 3.08 -5.67
CA VAL A 30 -11.96 4.04 -5.10
C VAL A 30 -11.30 4.82 -6.23
N ALA A 31 -11.72 6.08 -6.35
CA ALA A 31 -11.11 7.05 -7.23
C ALA A 31 -9.84 7.65 -6.58
N VAL A 32 -8.71 7.58 -7.28
CA VAL A 32 -7.41 8.06 -6.79
C VAL A 32 -6.83 9.09 -7.75
N ASN A 33 -6.29 10.16 -7.19
CA ASN A 33 -5.45 11.11 -7.91
C ASN A 33 -3.99 10.92 -7.51
N VAL A 34 -3.09 10.90 -8.48
CA VAL A 34 -1.65 10.73 -8.24
C VAL A 34 -0.94 12.03 -8.59
N TYR A 35 -0.38 12.66 -7.57
CA TYR A 35 0.42 13.88 -7.72
C TYR A 35 1.88 13.58 -7.41
N ASN A 36 2.79 13.99 -8.29
CA ASN A 36 4.23 13.88 -8.05
C ASN A 36 4.77 15.18 -7.45
N ALA A 37 5.22 15.12 -6.21
CA ALA A 37 5.85 16.21 -5.48
C ALA A 37 7.39 16.24 -5.64
N THR A 38 7.93 15.66 -6.71
CA THR A 38 9.38 15.57 -6.94
C THR A 38 9.76 15.98 -8.35
N LEU A 39 11.04 16.27 -8.62
CA LEU A 39 11.52 16.57 -9.98
C LEU A 39 11.64 15.34 -10.89
N ARG A 40 11.34 14.14 -10.39
CA ARG A 40 11.46 12.88 -11.15
C ARG A 40 10.29 12.75 -12.11
N ARG A 41 10.57 12.96 -13.40
CA ARG A 41 9.61 12.80 -14.48
C ARG A 41 9.13 11.34 -14.57
N GLY A 42 7.83 11.17 -14.78
CA GLY A 42 7.21 9.86 -15.03
C GLY A 42 6.87 9.02 -13.78
N LEU A 43 7.26 9.45 -12.58
CA LEU A 43 7.00 8.68 -11.36
C LEU A 43 5.50 8.56 -11.06
N ALA A 44 4.75 9.67 -11.19
CA ALA A 44 3.30 9.68 -11.03
C ALA A 44 2.60 8.70 -11.98
N ASN A 45 3.06 8.67 -13.25
CA ASN A 45 2.48 7.82 -14.28
C ASN A 45 2.71 6.34 -13.97
N ASN A 46 3.94 5.98 -13.55
CA ASN A 46 4.25 4.60 -13.16
C ASN A 46 3.41 4.16 -11.95
N THR A 47 3.30 4.99 -10.92
CA THR A 47 2.44 4.71 -9.77
C THR A 47 0.96 4.58 -10.16
N ALA A 48 0.47 5.43 -11.06
CA ALA A 48 -0.88 5.34 -11.58
C ALA A 48 -1.15 4.05 -12.37
N ALA A 49 -0.17 3.58 -13.15
CA ALA A 49 -0.27 2.32 -13.87
C ALA A 49 -0.40 1.12 -12.91
N GLU A 50 0.40 1.09 -11.84
CA GLU A 50 0.32 0.08 -10.79
C GLU A 50 -1.03 0.09 -10.07
N LEU A 51 -1.55 1.29 -9.76
CA LEU A 51 -2.87 1.44 -9.16
C LEU A 51 -3.99 0.95 -10.09
N ARG A 52 -3.92 1.29 -11.38
CA ARG A 52 -4.88 0.79 -12.37
C ARG A 52 -4.84 -0.73 -12.48
N ASN A 53 -3.64 -1.32 -12.47
CA ASN A 53 -3.45 -2.77 -12.52
C ASN A 53 -4.04 -3.49 -11.30
N ARG A 54 -4.03 -2.82 -10.13
CA ARG A 54 -4.69 -3.29 -8.91
C ARG A 54 -6.20 -3.05 -8.88
N GLY A 55 -6.76 -2.48 -9.95
CA GLY A 55 -8.19 -2.25 -10.12
C GLY A 55 -8.68 -0.91 -9.58
N PHE A 56 -7.80 0.01 -9.19
CA PHE A 56 -8.20 1.35 -8.75
C PHE A 56 -8.60 2.23 -9.94
N GLU A 57 -9.57 3.11 -9.71
CA GLU A 57 -9.93 4.13 -10.69
C GLU A 57 -9.00 5.33 -10.55
N VAL A 58 -8.03 5.48 -11.45
CA VAL A 58 -7.16 6.67 -11.44
C VAL A 58 -7.80 7.78 -12.28
N LEU A 59 -8.13 8.90 -11.63
CA LEU A 59 -8.79 10.04 -12.27
C LEU A 59 -7.79 11.08 -12.81
N SER A 60 -6.77 11.44 -12.02
CA SER A 60 -5.81 12.46 -12.39
C SER A 60 -4.38 12.04 -12.07
N VAL A 61 -3.46 12.35 -13.00
CA VAL A 61 -2.01 12.13 -12.84
C VAL A 61 -1.29 13.39 -13.26
N GLN A 62 -0.67 14.10 -12.31
CA GLN A 62 0.00 15.37 -12.59
C GLN A 62 1.13 15.66 -11.59
N ASN A 63 1.83 16.78 -11.76
CA ASN A 63 2.76 17.30 -10.74
C ASN A 63 1.96 17.94 -9.61
N ASP A 64 2.44 17.82 -8.37
CA ASP A 64 1.81 18.50 -7.23
C ASP A 64 1.87 20.03 -7.41
N PRO A 65 0.74 20.75 -7.27
CA PRO A 65 0.69 22.19 -7.42
C PRO A 65 0.95 22.97 -6.12
N LEU A 66 0.92 22.32 -4.94
CA LEU A 66 1.22 22.98 -3.67
C LEU A 66 2.74 23.11 -3.46
N GLU A 67 3.51 22.16 -3.95
CA GLU A 67 4.98 22.16 -3.97
C GLU A 67 5.47 22.42 -5.41
N ALA A 68 5.07 23.55 -5.97
CA ALA A 68 5.76 24.11 -7.13
C ALA A 68 7.05 24.78 -6.64
N VAL A 69 8.19 24.09 -6.79
CA VAL A 69 9.52 24.72 -6.66
C VAL A 69 9.72 25.83 -7.68
#